data_AF-A0A168Q168-F1
#
_entry.id   AF-A0A168Q168-F1
#
_cell.length_a   1.000
_cell.length_b   1.000
_cell.length_c   1.000
_cell.angle_alpha   90.00
_cell.angle_beta   90.00
_cell.angle_gamma   90.00
#
_symmetry.space_group_name_H-M   'P 1'
#
loop_
_entity.id
_entity.type
_entity.pdbx_description
1 polymer ?
#
loop_
_entity_poly.entity_id
_entity_poly.type
_entity_poly.pdbx_seq_one_letter_code
_entity_poly.pdbx_strand_id
1 'polypeptide(L)'
;MKIKPPRQAQERSYSSHRESIGKTLSSPGIRANKKTYINCSSSARMAGNMCANVDQIRRQGRWNNTTINSAYLTNLLRELVRSMAGFPTYGRFFYLARAALNPPTNLCKKLFPAIGEWHDRQAAKELSPGDPIQPTVIIMFRNTFIQDSVLMMELHLCYPFNNIQSSLIQPIRHSKGKSIS
;
A
#
# COMPACT_ATOMS: atom_id res chain seq x y z
N MET A 1 -11.87 -29.74 7.46
CA MET A 1 -11.28 -29.27 6.18
C MET A 1 -9.92 -28.62 6.50
N LYS A 2 -8.79 -29.24 6.12
CA LYS A 2 -7.45 -28.70 6.44
C LYS A 2 -7.11 -27.55 5.48
N ILE A 3 -6.96 -26.34 6.00
CA ILE A 3 -6.52 -25.16 5.22
C ILE A 3 -5.03 -25.33 4.93
N LYS A 4 -4.67 -25.35 3.64
CA LYS A 4 -3.26 -25.43 3.21
C LYS A 4 -2.56 -24.12 3.58
N PRO A 5 -1.31 -24.14 4.08
CA PRO A 5 -0.58 -22.92 4.35
C PRO A 5 -0.39 -22.12 3.05
N PRO A 6 -0.49 -20.79 3.10
CA PRO A 6 -0.27 -19.93 1.94
C PRO A 6 1.13 -20.17 1.40
N ARG A 7 1.24 -20.36 0.08
CA ARG A 7 2.53 -20.54 -0.60
C ARG A 7 3.35 -19.26 -0.38
N GLN A 8 4.52 -19.36 0.23
CA GLN A 8 5.39 -18.19 0.39
C GLN A 8 5.74 -17.64 -1.00
N ALA A 9 5.33 -16.40 -1.27
CA ALA A 9 5.75 -15.70 -2.46
C ALA A 9 7.24 -15.40 -2.34
N GLN A 10 8.02 -15.70 -3.38
CA GLN A 10 9.43 -15.35 -3.40
C GLN A 10 9.56 -13.83 -3.44
N GLU A 11 10.25 -13.27 -2.45
CA GLU A 11 10.54 -11.84 -2.40
C GLU A 11 11.37 -11.44 -3.64
N ARG A 12 11.05 -10.29 -4.24
CA ARG A 12 11.83 -9.78 -5.38
C ARG A 12 13.25 -9.49 -4.93
N SER A 13 14.23 -9.88 -5.74
CA SER A 13 15.63 -9.63 -5.43
C SER A 13 15.97 -8.13 -5.41
N TYR A 14 16.94 -7.76 -4.59
CA TYR A 14 17.47 -6.39 -4.54
C TYR A 14 17.98 -5.90 -5.90
N SER A 15 18.60 -6.79 -6.70
CA SER A 15 19.09 -6.45 -8.04
C SER A 15 17.95 -6.07 -8.98
N SER A 16 16.87 -6.86 -8.99
CA SER A 16 15.66 -6.57 -9.76
C SER A 16 15.04 -5.24 -9.35
N HIS A 17 14.95 -4.98 -8.04
CA HIS A 17 14.46 -3.70 -7.52
C HIS A 17 15.32 -2.52 -7.97
N ARG A 18 16.65 -2.60 -7.79
CA ARG A 18 17.60 -1.55 -8.20
C ARG A 18 17.57 -1.28 -9.70
N GLU A 19 17.47 -2.32 -10.51
CA GLU A 19 17.39 -2.20 -11.97
C GLU A 19 16.08 -1.51 -12.39
N SER A 20 14.95 -1.91 -11.80
CA SER A 20 13.65 -1.29 -12.08
C SER A 20 13.65 0.20 -11.79
N ILE A 21 14.15 0.63 -10.62
CA ILE A 21 14.29 2.06 -10.29
C ILE A 21 15.24 2.75 -11.26
N GLY A 22 16.33 2.09 -11.63
CA GLY A 22 17.28 2.62 -12.60
C GLY A 22 16.65 2.96 -13.95
N LYS A 23 15.80 2.06 -14.46
CA LYS A 23 15.07 2.25 -15.73
C LYS A 23 14.05 3.39 -15.63
N THR A 24 13.28 3.43 -14.53
CA THR A 24 12.31 4.50 -14.28
C THR A 24 12.94 5.87 -14.24
N LEU A 25 14.14 6.00 -13.64
CA LEU A 25 14.86 7.28 -13.57
C LEU A 25 15.53 7.65 -14.90
N SER A 26 16.06 6.68 -15.64
CA SER A 26 16.68 6.96 -16.94
C SER A 26 15.68 7.36 -18.02
N SER A 27 14.44 6.88 -17.95
CA SER A 27 13.40 7.21 -18.94
C SER A 27 13.16 8.72 -19.10
N PRO A 28 13.01 9.53 -18.02
CA PRO A 28 12.97 10.99 -18.09
C PRO A 28 14.36 11.66 -18.05
N GLY A 29 15.47 10.91 -18.18
CA GLY A 29 16.83 11.46 -18.15
C GLY A 29 17.37 11.83 -16.76
N ILE A 30 16.75 11.35 -15.68
CA ILE A 30 17.19 11.64 -14.30
C ILE A 30 18.40 10.78 -13.94
N ARG A 31 19.54 11.45 -13.66
CA ARG A 31 20.75 10.79 -13.17
C ARG A 31 20.71 10.67 -11.64
N ALA A 32 20.83 9.43 -11.13
CA ALA A 32 20.93 9.15 -9.70
C ALA A 32 22.07 8.18 -9.40
N ASN A 33 22.89 8.52 -8.41
CA ASN A 33 24.02 7.69 -7.96
C ASN A 33 23.52 6.56 -7.03
N LYS A 34 22.84 6.91 -5.93
CA LYS A 34 22.27 5.97 -4.96
C LYS A 34 20.80 5.66 -5.28
N LYS A 35 20.55 4.95 -6.39
CA LYS A 35 19.21 4.69 -6.95
C LYS A 35 18.19 4.17 -5.92
N THR A 36 18.55 3.23 -5.06
CA THR A 36 17.65 2.62 -4.07
C THR A 36 17.42 3.49 -2.83
N TYR A 37 18.31 4.43 -2.53
CA TYR A 37 18.21 5.32 -1.37
C TYR A 37 17.55 6.67 -1.70
N ILE A 38 17.19 6.92 -2.96
CA ILE A 38 16.65 8.21 -3.40
C ILE A 38 15.35 8.58 -2.68
N ASN A 39 14.50 7.59 -2.38
CA ASN A 39 13.24 7.81 -1.67
C ASN A 39 13.45 8.17 -0.20
N CYS A 40 14.50 7.62 0.42
CA CYS A 40 14.85 7.94 1.81
C CYS A 40 15.39 9.37 1.90
N SER A 41 16.29 9.76 1.00
CA SER A 41 16.83 11.11 0.98
C SER A 41 15.78 12.16 0.59
N SER A 42 14.92 11.88 -0.40
CA SER A 42 13.84 12.79 -0.80
C SER A 42 12.82 12.98 0.33
N SER A 43 12.43 11.90 1.01
CA SER A 43 11.55 11.92 2.17
C SER A 43 12.13 12.76 3.31
N ALA A 44 13.41 12.56 3.66
CA ALA A 44 14.05 13.34 4.71
C ALA A 44 14.13 14.84 4.36
N ARG A 45 14.41 15.18 3.09
CA ARG A 45 14.42 16.58 2.62
C ARG A 45 13.03 17.21 2.67
N MET A 46 12.00 16.47 2.26
CA MET A 46 10.60 16.95 2.34
C MET A 46 10.18 17.20 3.79
N ALA A 47 10.48 16.27 4.68
CA ALA A 47 10.19 16.40 6.11
C ALA A 47 10.93 17.60 6.73
N GLY A 48 12.21 17.80 6.37
CA GLY A 48 12.99 18.97 6.79
C GLY A 48 12.40 20.28 6.28
N ASN A 49 11.98 20.33 5.02
CA ASN A 49 11.32 21.51 4.44
C ASN A 49 9.99 21.84 5.12
N MET A 50 9.26 20.83 5.61
CA MET A 50 8.01 21.00 6.34
C MET A 50 8.21 21.21 7.85
N CYS A 51 9.45 21.42 8.29
CA CYS A 51 9.83 21.60 9.70
C CYS A 51 9.37 20.46 10.61
N ALA A 52 9.35 19.22 10.11
CA ALA A 52 9.07 18.05 10.94
C ALA A 52 10.18 17.86 11.99
N ASN A 53 9.81 17.36 13.16
CA ASN A 53 10.76 17.11 14.24
C ASN A 53 11.94 16.22 13.76
N VAL A 54 13.16 16.71 13.98
CA VAL A 54 14.41 16.07 13.53
C VAL A 54 14.59 14.67 14.13
N ASP A 55 14.14 14.45 15.37
CA ASP A 55 14.22 13.15 16.01
C ASP A 55 13.26 12.16 15.34
N GLN A 56 12.09 12.60 14.86
CA GLN A 56 11.22 11.75 14.04
C GLN A 56 11.88 11.39 12.70
N ILE A 57 12.53 12.35 12.03
CA ILE A 57 13.26 12.11 10.77
C ILE A 57 14.38 11.08 10.99
N ARG A 58 15.20 11.24 12.04
CA ARG A 58 16.28 10.31 12.38
C ARG A 58 15.76 8.91 12.69
N ARG A 59 14.63 8.80 13.41
CA ARG A 59 13.98 7.53 13.73
C ARG A 59 13.47 6.81 12.47
N GLN A 60 12.79 7.52 11.57
CA GLN A 60 12.33 6.94 10.31
C GLN A 60 13.47 6.52 9.39
N GLY A 61 14.51 7.36 9.30
CA GLY A 61 15.73 7.05 8.55
C GLY A 61 16.56 5.91 9.15
N ARG A 62 16.19 5.43 10.35
CA ARG A 62 16.95 4.46 11.14
C ARG A 62 18.41 4.90 11.36
N TRP A 63 18.62 6.20 11.55
CA TRP A 63 19.94 6.79 11.77
C TRP A 63 20.35 6.81 13.25
N ASN A 64 19.44 6.43 14.16
CA ASN A 64 19.72 6.23 15.59
C ASN A 64 19.67 4.73 15.93
N ASN A 65 20.72 4.20 16.57
CA ASN A 65 20.84 2.78 16.95
C ASN A 65 20.38 2.45 18.39
N THR A 66 19.72 3.38 19.08
CA THR A 66 19.29 3.18 20.46
C THR A 66 18.11 2.21 20.54
N THR A 67 18.17 1.21 21.42
CA THR A 67 17.10 0.22 21.68
C THR A 67 15.74 0.88 21.96
N ILE A 68 15.71 2.06 22.59
CA ILE A 68 14.46 2.81 22.84
C ILE A 68 13.69 3.13 21.56
N ASN A 69 14.39 3.49 20.49
CA ASN A 69 13.79 3.92 19.23
C ASN A 69 13.31 2.74 18.37
N SER A 70 13.95 1.58 18.48
CA SER A 70 13.65 0.38 17.69
C SER A 70 12.71 -0.61 18.40
N ALA A 71 12.75 -0.70 19.74
CA ALA A 71 12.03 -1.72 20.51
C ALA A 71 10.92 -1.17 21.41
N TYR A 72 11.03 0.07 21.92
CA TYR A 72 10.10 0.57 22.95
C TYR A 72 9.15 1.66 22.45
N LEU A 73 9.60 2.55 21.57
CA LEU A 73 8.77 3.65 21.08
C LEU A 73 7.89 3.19 19.89
N THR A 74 6.65 2.79 20.19
CA THR A 74 5.64 2.34 19.23
C THR A 74 4.77 3.46 18.65
N ASN A 75 4.89 4.68 19.19
CA ASN A 75 4.08 5.81 18.75
C ASN A 75 4.36 6.17 17.28
N LEU A 76 3.28 6.33 16.51
CA LEU A 76 3.33 6.77 15.12
C LEU A 76 3.95 8.18 15.04
N LEU A 77 4.94 8.34 14.15
CA LEU A 77 5.63 9.61 13.88
C LEU A 77 4.71 10.57 13.10
N ARG A 78 3.64 11.07 13.75
CA ARG A 78 2.52 11.77 13.08
C ARG A 78 2.95 12.98 12.27
N GLU A 79 3.84 13.82 12.80
CA GLU A 79 4.33 15.01 12.09
C GLU A 79 5.15 14.62 10.85
N LEU A 80 5.98 13.58 10.98
CA LEU A 80 6.73 13.05 9.86
C LEU A 80 5.82 12.43 8.79
N VAL A 81 4.87 11.59 9.18
CA VAL A 81 3.94 10.95 8.22
C VAL A 81 3.12 12.00 7.48
N ARG A 82 2.71 13.08 8.15
CA ARG A 82 2.01 14.21 7.53
C ARG A 82 2.89 14.96 6.53
N SER A 83 4.11 15.32 6.94
CA SER A 83 5.04 16.04 6.07
C SER A 83 5.42 15.24 4.82
N MET A 84 5.63 13.93 4.96
CA MET A 84 5.87 13.03 3.81
C MET A 84 4.68 12.92 2.86
N ALA A 85 3.46 13.14 3.36
CA ALA A 85 2.24 13.19 2.56
C ALA A 85 1.96 14.59 1.98
N GLY A 86 2.88 15.55 2.15
CA GLY A 86 2.77 16.91 1.63
C GLY A 86 1.87 17.84 2.46
N PHE A 87 1.47 17.41 3.66
CA PHE A 87 0.65 18.24 4.56
C PHE A 87 1.52 19.05 5.53
N PRO A 88 1.04 20.22 5.99
CA PRO A 88 1.67 20.95 7.08
C PRO A 88 1.81 20.09 8.34
N THR A 89 2.86 20.32 9.12
CA THR A 89 3.10 19.63 10.40
C THR A 89 2.12 20.07 11.49
N TYR A 90 1.65 21.31 11.40
CA TYR A 90 0.66 21.93 12.29
C TYR A 90 -0.77 21.83 11.71
N GLY A 91 -1.76 21.74 12.60
CA GLY A 91 -3.19 21.68 12.22
C GLY A 91 -3.89 20.38 12.67
N ARG A 92 -5.22 20.46 12.80
CA ARG A 92 -6.08 19.34 13.26
C ARG A 92 -6.73 18.58 12.12
N PHE A 93 -7.05 19.26 11.02
CA PHE A 93 -7.80 18.69 9.90
C PHE A 93 -6.93 18.64 8.65
N PHE A 94 -6.80 17.44 8.08
CA PHE A 94 -6.12 17.18 6.83
C PHE A 94 -7.10 16.41 5.97
N TYR A 95 -7.41 16.93 4.79
CA TYR A 95 -8.39 16.33 3.90
C TYR A 95 -7.83 16.24 2.49
N LEU A 96 -7.96 15.06 1.89
CA LEU A 96 -7.81 14.91 0.45
C LEU A 96 -9.18 15.22 -0.16
N ALA A 97 -9.27 16.27 -0.99
CA ALA A 97 -10.50 16.70 -1.66
C ALA A 97 -11.24 15.57 -2.42
N ARG A 98 -10.51 14.50 -2.77
CA ARG A 98 -10.96 13.33 -3.52
C ARG A 98 -12.03 12.47 -2.80
N ALA A 99 -12.24 12.64 -1.51
CA ALA A 99 -13.24 11.85 -0.76
C ALA A 99 -14.69 12.36 -0.89
N ALA A 100 -14.99 13.26 -1.84
CA ALA A 100 -16.31 13.87 -1.97
C ALA A 100 -17.42 12.88 -2.36
N LEU A 101 -17.10 11.75 -3.01
CA LEU A 101 -18.08 10.76 -3.46
C LEU A 101 -17.73 9.36 -2.95
N ASN A 102 -18.72 8.73 -2.30
CA ASN A 102 -18.64 7.32 -1.94
C ASN A 102 -18.82 6.47 -3.21
N PRO A 103 -17.90 5.54 -3.52
CA PRO A 103 -18.06 4.69 -4.68
C PRO A 103 -19.32 3.82 -4.58
N PRO A 104 -20.02 3.54 -5.71
CA PRO A 104 -21.22 2.73 -5.72
C PRO A 104 -21.01 1.36 -5.08
N THR A 105 -21.91 0.94 -4.19
CA THR A 105 -21.78 -0.31 -3.43
C THR A 105 -21.67 -1.55 -4.32
N ASN A 106 -22.37 -1.55 -5.46
CA ASN A 106 -22.30 -2.65 -6.42
C ASN A 106 -20.89 -2.84 -7.01
N LEU A 107 -20.17 -1.75 -7.26
CA LEU A 107 -18.81 -1.74 -7.77
C LEU A 107 -17.82 -2.19 -6.69
N CYS A 108 -17.99 -1.70 -5.46
CA CYS A 108 -17.22 -2.14 -4.30
C CYS A 108 -17.35 -3.65 -4.04
N LYS A 109 -18.52 -4.25 -4.27
CA LYS A 109 -18.71 -5.71 -4.12
C LYS A 109 -17.98 -6.52 -5.19
N LYS A 110 -17.80 -5.97 -6.39
CA LYS A 110 -17.05 -6.61 -7.48
C LYS A 110 -15.54 -6.58 -7.24
N LEU A 111 -15.03 -5.54 -6.58
CA LEU A 111 -13.61 -5.39 -6.27
C LEU A 111 -13.28 -6.02 -4.92
N PHE A 112 -12.43 -7.05 -4.90
CA PHE A 112 -12.08 -7.81 -3.69
C PHE A 112 -13.31 -8.43 -2.98
N PRO A 113 -14.03 -9.38 -3.62
CA PRO A 113 -15.27 -9.95 -3.08
C PRO A 113 -15.09 -10.66 -1.72
N ALA A 114 -13.90 -11.21 -1.46
CA ALA A 114 -13.55 -11.86 -0.19
C ALA A 114 -13.69 -10.94 1.04
N ILE A 115 -13.68 -9.60 0.85
CA ILE A 115 -13.92 -8.64 1.93
C ILE A 115 -15.36 -8.73 2.45
N GLY A 116 -16.34 -8.96 1.56
CA GLY A 116 -17.73 -9.13 1.95
C GLY A 116 -17.92 -10.37 2.83
N GLU A 117 -17.36 -11.49 2.39
CA GLU A 117 -17.35 -12.75 3.14
C GLU A 117 -16.67 -12.59 4.52
N TRP A 118 -15.58 -11.81 4.58
CA TRP A 118 -14.93 -11.51 5.87
C TRP A 118 -15.83 -10.71 6.81
N HIS A 119 -16.52 -9.67 6.32
CA HIS A 119 -17.47 -8.90 7.13
C HIS A 119 -18.62 -9.75 7.64
N ASP A 120 -19.17 -10.63 6.80
CA ASP A 120 -20.27 -11.52 7.18
C ASP A 120 -19.82 -12.50 8.28
N ARG A 121 -18.61 -13.05 8.17
CA ARG A 121 -18.01 -13.93 9.19
C ARG A 121 -17.67 -13.21 10.51
N GLN A 122 -17.24 -11.95 10.44
CA GLN A 122 -17.07 -11.11 11.62
C GLN A 122 -18.42 -10.86 12.32
N ALA A 123 -19.47 -10.54 11.56
CA ALA A 123 -20.82 -10.33 12.10
C ALA A 123 -21.39 -11.61 12.74
N ALA A 124 -21.09 -12.77 12.14
CA ALA A 124 -21.44 -14.09 12.67
C ALA A 124 -20.59 -14.52 13.88
N LYS A 125 -19.61 -13.71 14.32
CA LYS A 125 -18.65 -14.03 15.41
C LYS A 125 -17.86 -15.32 15.17
N GLU A 126 -17.70 -15.73 13.91
CA GLU A 126 -16.94 -16.94 13.52
C GLU A 126 -15.43 -16.71 13.51
N LEU A 127 -15.01 -15.45 13.55
CA LEU A 127 -13.61 -15.03 13.55
C LEU A 127 -13.22 -14.50 14.93
N SER A 128 -12.07 -14.95 15.41
CA SER A 128 -11.43 -14.43 16.62
C SER A 128 -11.06 -12.95 16.42
N PRO A 129 -11.09 -12.09 17.46
CA PRO A 129 -10.74 -10.66 17.37
C PRO A 129 -9.28 -10.34 16.96
N GLY A 130 -8.48 -11.32 16.53
CA GLY A 130 -7.10 -11.13 16.10
C GLY A 130 -6.95 -10.09 14.97
N ASP A 131 -5.78 -9.45 14.91
CA ASP A 131 -5.50 -8.18 14.22
C ASP A 131 -6.31 -7.91 12.92
N PRO A 132 -7.41 -7.13 12.99
CA PRO A 132 -8.28 -6.81 11.86
C PRO A 132 -7.70 -5.71 10.93
N ILE A 133 -6.39 -5.47 11.00
CA ILE A 133 -5.73 -4.37 10.29
C ILE A 133 -5.76 -4.62 8.79
N GLN A 134 -5.54 -5.86 8.35
CA GLN A 134 -5.46 -6.16 6.91
C GLN A 134 -6.78 -5.89 6.17
N PRO A 135 -7.95 -6.41 6.60
CA PRO A 135 -9.21 -6.17 5.88
C PRO A 135 -9.61 -4.69 5.87
N THR A 136 -9.39 -3.99 6.99
CA THR A 136 -9.66 -2.55 7.11
C THR A 136 -8.83 -1.73 6.12
N VAL A 137 -7.53 -2.01 6.01
CA VAL A 137 -6.64 -1.34 5.05
C VAL A 137 -7.06 -1.64 3.60
N ILE A 138 -7.47 -2.87 3.29
CA ILE A 138 -7.92 -3.24 1.95
C ILE A 138 -9.25 -2.53 1.61
N ILE A 139 -10.16 -2.34 2.57
CA ILE A 139 -11.40 -1.57 2.36
C ILE A 139 -11.08 -0.11 2.00
N MET A 140 -10.16 0.52 2.75
CA MET A 140 -9.73 1.89 2.46
C MET A 140 -9.09 1.97 1.06
N PHE A 141 -8.20 1.02 0.74
CA PHE A 141 -7.58 0.93 -0.57
C PHE A 141 -8.60 0.77 -1.70
N ARG A 142 -9.60 -0.10 -1.52
CA ARG A 142 -10.68 -0.31 -2.50
C ARG A 142 -11.40 0.99 -2.81
N ASN A 143 -11.73 1.78 -1.80
CA ASN A 143 -12.46 3.03 -1.99
C ASN A 143 -11.61 4.05 -2.77
N THR A 144 -10.36 4.25 -2.35
CA THR A 144 -9.44 5.16 -3.02
C THR A 144 -9.12 4.72 -4.44
N PHE A 145 -9.01 3.40 -4.66
CA PHE A 145 -8.73 2.84 -5.98
C PHE A 145 -9.87 3.10 -6.96
N ILE A 146 -11.12 2.94 -6.53
CA ILE A 146 -12.29 3.25 -7.37
C ILE A 146 -12.37 4.76 -7.64
N GLN A 147 -12.12 5.60 -6.65
CA GLN A 147 -12.12 7.06 -6.84
C GLN A 147 -11.06 7.50 -7.86
N ASP A 148 -9.83 7.02 -7.71
CA ASP A 148 -8.72 7.38 -8.59
C ASP A 148 -8.83 6.72 -9.97
N SER A 149 -9.54 5.59 -10.08
CA SER A 149 -9.76 4.90 -11.36
C SER A 149 -10.43 5.76 -12.42
N VAL A 150 -11.33 6.66 -12.02
CA VAL A 150 -12.03 7.55 -12.96
C VAL A 150 -11.02 8.44 -13.70
N LEU A 151 -10.10 9.06 -12.95
CA LEU A 151 -9.03 9.88 -13.52
C LEU A 151 -8.04 9.03 -14.33
N MET A 152 -7.72 7.82 -13.88
CA MET A 152 -6.80 6.94 -14.61
C MET A 152 -7.41 6.45 -15.93
N MET A 153 -8.72 6.20 -15.99
CA MET A 153 -9.44 5.82 -17.20
C MET A 153 -9.56 6.97 -18.20
N GLU A 154 -9.67 8.21 -17.71
CA GLU A 154 -9.71 9.41 -18.54
C GLU A 154 -8.32 9.76 -19.12
N LEU A 155 -7.28 9.74 -18.29
CA LEU A 155 -5.91 10.14 -18.70
C LEU A 155 -5.14 9.05 -19.44
N HIS A 156 -5.47 7.76 -19.22
CA HIS A 156 -4.71 6.63 -19.75
C HIS A 156 -5.60 5.57 -20.41
N LEU A 157 -6.30 5.96 -21.48
CA LEU A 157 -7.18 5.09 -22.29
C LEU A 157 -6.54 3.78 -22.78
N CYS A 158 -5.21 3.75 -22.95
CA CYS A 158 -4.47 2.55 -23.38
C CYS A 158 -4.07 1.62 -22.23
N TYR A 159 -4.30 1.99 -20.97
CA TYR A 159 -4.05 1.11 -19.84
C TYR A 159 -5.18 0.09 -19.73
N PRO A 160 -4.91 -1.22 -19.53
CA PRO A 160 -5.93 -2.25 -19.44
C PRO A 160 -6.70 -2.19 -18.11
N PHE A 161 -7.04 -1.00 -17.63
CA PHE A 161 -7.78 -0.77 -16.40
C PHE A 161 -9.15 -1.44 -16.46
N ASN A 162 -9.82 -1.35 -17.61
CA ASN A 162 -11.11 -1.97 -17.86
C ASN A 162 -11.05 -3.52 -17.86
N ASN A 163 -9.85 -4.11 -17.97
CA ASN A 163 -9.59 -5.55 -17.91
C ASN A 163 -9.13 -6.05 -16.53
N ILE A 164 -9.11 -5.20 -15.51
CA ILE A 164 -8.71 -5.57 -14.13
C ILE A 164 -9.60 -6.69 -13.54
N GLN A 165 -10.75 -6.97 -14.14
CA GLN A 165 -11.57 -8.14 -13.83
C GLN A 165 -10.83 -9.48 -14.01
N SER A 166 -9.74 -9.60 -14.78
CA SER A 166 -9.10 -10.90 -15.03
C SER A 166 -7.84 -11.20 -14.21
N SER A 167 -7.10 -10.17 -13.76
CA SER A 167 -5.77 -10.38 -13.12
C SER A 167 -5.78 -10.29 -11.59
N LEU A 168 -6.71 -9.53 -11.00
CA LEU A 168 -6.92 -9.49 -9.54
C LEU A 168 -7.92 -10.55 -9.07
N ILE A 169 -8.60 -11.22 -10.01
CA ILE A 169 -9.53 -12.33 -9.78
C ILE A 169 -8.90 -13.64 -10.27
N GLN A 170 -7.79 -14.04 -9.66
CA GLN A 170 -7.49 -15.46 -9.57
C GLN A 170 -7.81 -15.88 -8.13
N PRO A 171 -9.02 -16.42 -7.87
CA PRO A 171 -9.12 -17.36 -6.77
C PRO A 171 -8.12 -18.47 -7.10
N ILE A 172 -7.35 -18.91 -6.12
CA ILE A 172 -6.55 -20.13 -6.21
C ILE A 172 -7.53 -21.27 -6.50
N ARG A 173 -7.87 -21.52 -7.77
CA ARG A 173 -8.63 -22.68 -8.21
C ARG A 173 -7.64 -23.73 -8.67
N HIS A 174 -7.63 -24.79 -7.90
CA HIS A 174 -6.95 -26.05 -8.13
C HIS A 174 -7.00 -26.50 -9.60
N SER A 175 -5.85 -26.83 -10.18
CA SER A 175 -5.82 -27.72 -11.35
C SER A 175 -6.20 -29.13 -10.89
N LYS A 176 -7.43 -29.54 -11.17
CA LYS A 176 -7.72 -30.98 -11.32
C LYS A 176 -7.08 -31.45 -12.62
N GLY A 177 -6.37 -32.59 -12.54
CA GLY A 177 -6.06 -33.41 -13.71
C GLY A 177 -4.59 -33.77 -13.84
N LYS A 178 -4.22 -34.95 -13.31
CA LYS A 178 -3.79 -36.08 -14.15
C LYS A 178 -3.68 -37.32 -13.27
N SER A 179 -4.78 -38.06 -13.22
CA SER A 179 -4.70 -39.51 -13.05
C SER A 179 -4.02 -40.04 -14.31
N ILE A 180 -2.86 -40.64 -14.16
CA ILE A 180 -2.29 -41.52 -15.18
C ILE A 180 -2.57 -42.92 -14.65
N SER A 181 -3.18 -43.72 -15.53
CA SER A 181 -3.42 -45.16 -15.42
C SER A 181 -2.22 -45.94 -14.94
#